data_AF-A0A382ZUC0-F1
#
_entry.id   AF-A0A382ZUC0-F1
#
_cell.length_a   1.000
_cell.length_b   1.000
_cell.length_c   1.000
_cell.angle_alpha   90.00
_cell.angle_beta   90.00
_cell.angle_gamma   90.00
#
_symmetry.space_group_name_H-M   'P 1'
#
loop_
_entity.id
_entity.type
_entity.pdbx_description
1 polymer ?
#
loop_
_entity_poly.entity_id
_entity_poly.type
_entity_poly.pdbx_seq_one_letter_code
_entity_poly.pdbx_strand_id
1 'polypeptide(L)' 'MNIEVKNSMKPIDYAKSMKILEKRVQDVLFEKKEELLWILEHKTVYTAGTSANKKDLLDKDLSIYKTNR' A
#
# COMPACT_ATOMS: atom_id res chain seq x y z
N MET A 1 4.23 -8.55 -22.53
CA MET A 1 4.04 -7.76 -21.31
C MET A 1 4.62 -8.58 -20.17
N ASN A 2 5.77 -8.18 -19.65
CA ASN A 2 6.45 -8.88 -18.56
C ASN A 2 6.13 -8.15 -17.26
N ILE A 3 5.72 -8.90 -16.24
CA ILE A 3 5.39 -8.39 -14.91
C ILE A 3 6.31 -9.10 -13.92
N GLU A 4 7.05 -8.33 -13.11
CA GLU A 4 7.81 -8.85 -11.99
C GLU A 4 6.82 -9.33 -10.91
N VAL A 5 6.99 -10.56 -10.43
CA VAL A 5 6.18 -11.08 -9.32
C VAL A 5 7.04 -11.22 -8.07
N LYS A 6 6.61 -10.59 -6.98
CA LYS A 6 7.27 -10.66 -5.68
C LYS A 6 6.31 -11.19 -4.62
N ASN A 7 6.79 -12.10 -3.78
CA ASN A 7 6.06 -12.59 -2.61
C ASN A 7 6.87 -12.33 -1.33
N SER A 8 6.25 -11.69 -0.34
CA SER A 8 6.86 -11.42 0.96
C SER A 8 6.40 -12.43 2.00
N MET A 9 7.34 -13.18 2.57
CA MET A 9 7.03 -14.20 3.60
C MET A 9 6.71 -13.66 4.99
N LYS A 10 6.99 -12.38 5.27
CA LYS A 10 6.76 -11.75 6.58
C LYS A 10 5.94 -10.47 6.41
N PRO A 11 5.11 -10.11 7.40
CA PRO A 11 4.35 -8.87 7.36
C PRO A 11 5.24 -7.64 7.21
N ILE A 12 4.82 -6.73 6.35
CA ILE A 12 5.52 -5.49 6.02
C ILE A 12 4.75 -4.31 6.59
N ASP A 13 5.47 -3.31 7.10
CA ASP A 13 4.87 -2.05 7.52
C ASP A 13 4.18 -1.33 6.34
N TYR A 14 2.95 -0.87 6.55
CA TYR A 14 2.13 -0.24 5.51
C TYR A 14 2.77 1.04 4.94
N ALA A 15 3.31 1.92 5.78
CA ALA A 15 3.95 3.14 5.31
C ALA A 15 5.20 2.85 4.49
N LYS A 16 5.97 1.83 4.89
CA LYS A 16 7.15 1.37 4.14
C LYS A 16 6.77 0.77 2.79
N SER A 17 5.73 -0.06 2.70
CA SER A 17 5.31 -0.65 1.43
C SER A 17 4.81 0.40 0.45
N MET A 18 4.07 1.40 0.93
CA MET A 18 3.57 2.50 0.08
C MET A 18 4.72 3.28 -0.55
N LYS A 19 5.78 3.63 0.22
CA LYS A 19 6.97 4.29 -0.33
C LYS A 19 7.66 3.47 -1.44
N ILE A 20 7.70 2.14 -1.27
CA ILE A 20 8.28 1.24 -2.27
C ILE A 20 7.40 1.22 -3.54
N LEU A 21 6.09 1.14 -3.39
CA LEU A 21 5.14 1.13 -4.51
C LEU A 21 5.13 2.47 -5.25
N GLU A 22 5.14 3.61 -4.54
CA GLU A 22 5.25 4.94 -5.14
C GLU A 22 6.54 5.10 -5.94
N LYS A 23 7.67 4.64 -5.39
CA LYS A 23 8.93 4.61 -6.14
C LYS A 23 8.83 3.70 -7.36
N ARG A 24 8.21 2.52 -7.24
CA ARG A 24 8.03 1.59 -8.36
C ARG A 24 7.21 2.24 -9.48
N VAL A 25 6.15 2.98 -9.16
CA VAL A 25 5.35 3.71 -10.15
C VAL A 25 6.23 4.68 -10.94
N GLN A 26 7.09 5.45 -10.27
CA GLN A 26 8.02 6.35 -10.96
C GLN A 26 9.02 5.56 -11.82
N ASP A 27 9.60 4.48 -11.29
CA ASP A 27 10.57 3.68 -12.04
C ASP A 27 9.93 3.01 -13.27
N VAL A 28 8.65 2.63 -13.22
CA VAL A 28 7.89 2.11 -14.38
C VAL A 28 7.60 3.22 -15.38
N LEU A 29 7.15 4.39 -14.91
CA LEU A 29 6.85 5.56 -15.76
C LEU A 29 8.07 6.02 -16.57
N PHE A 30 9.27 5.92 -15.98
CA PHE A 30 10.54 6.27 -16.64
C PHE A 30 11.25 5.07 -17.30
N GLU A 31 10.55 3.94 -17.50
CA GLU A 31 11.08 2.73 -18.16
C GLU A 31 12.36 2.16 -17.50
N LYS A 32 12.57 2.42 -16.21
CA LYS A 32 13.73 1.92 -15.42
C LYS A 32 13.48 0.54 -14.82
N LYS A 33 12.21 0.15 -14.67
CA LYS A 33 11.77 -1.13 -14.10
C LYS A 33 10.49 -1.61 -14.79
N GLU A 34 10.31 -2.92 -14.79
CA GLU A 34 9.06 -3.56 -15.21
C GLU A 34 7.95 -3.34 -14.17
N GLU A 35 6.71 -3.55 -14.62
CA GLU A 35 5.53 -3.60 -13.76
C GLU A 35 5.69 -4.63 -12.63
N LEU A 36 4.99 -4.43 -11.51
CA LEU A 36 5.14 -5.27 -10.32
C LEU A 36 3.79 -5.78 -9.82
N LEU A 37 3.67 -7.09 -9.69
CA LEU A 37 2.68 -7.73 -8.83
C LEU A 37 3.34 -8.10 -7.50
N TRP A 38 2.91 -7.48 -6.41
CA TRP A 38 3.46 -7.74 -5.08
C TRP A 38 2.43 -8.34 -4.12
N ILE A 39 2.65 -9.59 -3.75
CA ILE A 39 1.86 -10.32 -2.77
C ILE A 39 2.55 -10.17 -1.40
N LEU A 40 1.83 -9.64 -0.42
CA LEU A 40 2.35 -9.39 0.92
C LEU A 40 1.21 -9.30 1.95
N GLU A 41 1.61 -9.34 3.21
CA GLU A 41 0.74 -9.04 4.35
C GLU A 41 1.25 -7.79 5.09
N HIS A 42 0.34 -7.12 5.81
CA HIS A 42 0.69 -6.00 6.68
C HIS A 42 0.59 -6.38 8.15
N LYS A 43 1.38 -5.70 8.98
CA LYS A 43 1.06 -5.62 10.42
C LYS A 43 -0.31 -4.93 10.58
N THR A 44 -0.95 -5.10 11.74
CA THR A 44 -2.24 -4.47 12.05
C THR A 44 -2.23 -2.99 11.69
N VAL A 45 -3.13 -2.60 10.79
CA VAL A 45 -3.24 -1.24 10.27
C VAL A 45 -4.68 -0.97 9.87
N TYR A 46 -5.17 0.23 10.18
CA TYR A 46 -6.44 0.73 9.68
C TYR A 46 -6.18 1.77 8.61
N THR A 47 -6.84 1.64 7.47
CA THR A 47 -6.73 2.58 6.35
C THR A 47 -8.09 3.14 5.98
N ALA A 48 -8.15 4.44 5.73
CA ALA A 48 -9.34 5.13 5.25
C ALA A 48 -9.11 5.56 3.79
N GLY A 49 -9.94 5.05 2.88
CA GLY A 49 -9.99 5.51 1.50
C GLY A 49 -10.63 6.90 1.38
N THR A 50 -10.73 7.38 0.15
CA THR A 50 -11.29 8.68 -0.21
C THR A 50 -12.77 8.83 0.17
N SER A 51 -13.53 7.74 0.10
CA SER A 51 -14.95 7.68 0.48
C SER A 51 -15.18 7.32 1.95
N ALA A 52 -14.14 7.12 2.75
CA ALA A 52 -14.27 6.68 4.14
C ALA A 52 -14.95 7.75 5.00
N ASN A 53 -16.01 7.35 5.72
CA ASN A 53 -16.74 8.22 6.61
C ASN A 53 -16.29 8.02 8.06
N LYS A 54 -15.90 9.12 8.73
CA LYS A 54 -15.49 9.09 10.15
C LYS A 54 -16.58 8.59 11.10
N LYS A 55 -17.85 8.68 10.71
CA LYS A 55 -18.98 8.22 11.55
C LYS A 55 -19.07 6.70 11.65
N ASP A 56 -18.50 5.97 10.69
CA ASP A 56 -18.52 4.50 10.66
C ASP A 56 -17.48 3.90 11.62
N LEU A 57 -16.59 4.74 12.16
CA LEU A 57 -15.55 4.34 13.07
C LEU A 57 -16.11 4.15 14.49
N LEU A 58 -16.11 2.89 14.95
CA LEU A 58 -16.56 2.53 16.30
C LEU A 58 -15.67 3.13 17.39
N ASP A 59 -14.35 3.00 17.23
CA ASP A 59 -13.34 3.53 18.14
C ASP A 59 -12.61 4.71 17.47
N LYS A 60 -12.86 5.91 17.99
CA LYS A 60 -12.34 7.16 17.44
C LYS A 60 -10.88 7.42 17.76
N ASP A 61 -10.29 6.67 18.69
CA ASP A 61 -8.89 6.80 19.09
C ASP A 61 -7.97 5.90 18.24
N LEU A 62 -8.54 5.09 17.33
CA LEU A 62 -7.78 4.30 16.37
C LEU A 62 -6.93 5.19 15.46
N SER A 63 -5.64 4.84 15.37
CA SER A 63 -4.71 5.45 14.43
C SER A 63 -4.98 4.93 13.02
N ILE A 64 -5.47 5.83 12.15
CA ILE A 64 -5.89 5.51 10.78
C ILE A 64 -5.00 6.20 9.77
N TYR A 65 -4.52 5.43 8.79
CA TYR A 65 -3.84 5.97 7.61
C TYR A 65 -4.87 6.44 6.58
N LYS A 66 -4.90 7.73 6.29
CA LYS A 66 -5.66 8.23 5.13
C LYS A 66 -4.93 7.87 3.85
N THR A 67 -5.70 7.44 2.85
CA THR A 67 -5.18 6.98 1.57
C THR A 67 -6.00 7.59 0.44
N ASN A 68 -5.38 7.74 -0.73
CA ASN A 68 -6.05 8.21 -1.93
C ASN A 68 -6.68 7.06 -2.74
N ARG A 69 -7.02 5.95 -2.05
CA ARG A 69 -7.65 4.77 -2.63
C ARG A 69 -9.17 4.87 -2.57
#